data_AF-A0A2P6NN47-F1
#
_entry.id   AF-A0A2P6NN47-F1
#
_cell.length_a   1.000
_cell.length_b   1.000
_cell.length_c   1.000
_cell.angle_alpha   90.00
_cell.angle_beta   90.00
_cell.angle_gamma   90.00
#
_symmetry.space_group_name_H-M   'P 1'
#
loop_
_entity.id
_entity.type
_entity.pdbx_description
1 polymer ?
#
loop_
_entity_poly.entity_id
_entity_poly.type
_entity_poly.pdbx_seq_one_letter_code
_entity_poly.pdbx_strand_id
1 'polypeptide(L)'
;MTEEEHYDLCCQIDAALNSWYEMMEQYERLHDDLCRNLKEGFWNMSRARRSGGSQLQLDSSQYNTPTIAIKRLSLVDQTFHVVTIDPSATQPATEDETKSTILAKEWNHFVHQREEEKKYQLGYYWLRDDEKEKGEEEKKPQAVDNAEKAEKRIKLKKQLKTDPIYKFGLLPPPSLRQAQTNFLHSVDIIASISSVRLLMEQKRREWEVLYMQKRHIMQKVLLIAALLGFIVLADAFGGQATYFTPGLGACGHHNTGKDLIAALNAPQWTNGGKCGRRAKVQGPHGTVTVTIVDECPGCKYGDLDLSPTAFSKIAKISDGRVKISWSWV
;
A
#
# COMPACT_ATOMS: atom_id res chain seq x y z
N MET A 1 2.60 -13.04 20.79
CA MET A 1 3.01 -13.00 19.39
C MET A 1 4.51 -13.04 19.37
N THR A 2 5.10 -13.98 18.64
CA THR A 2 6.55 -14.13 18.54
C THR A 2 7.13 -13.05 17.61
N GLU A 3 8.43 -12.80 17.70
CA GLU A 3 9.14 -11.89 16.80
C GLU A 3 9.01 -12.33 15.33
N GLU A 4 8.94 -13.64 15.10
CA GLU A 4 8.73 -14.27 13.81
C GLU A 4 7.35 -13.96 13.20
N GLU A 5 6.28 -14.06 13.99
CA GLU A 5 4.91 -13.70 13.56
C GLU A 5 4.79 -12.21 13.20
N HIS A 6 5.52 -11.33 13.90
CA HIS A 6 5.55 -9.90 13.57
C HIS A 6 6.27 -9.62 12.24
N TYR A 7 7.39 -10.31 12.03
CA TYR A 7 8.19 -10.20 10.82
C TYR A 7 7.39 -10.68 9.60
N ASP A 8 6.76 -11.85 9.70
CA ASP A 8 5.92 -12.40 8.63
C ASP A 8 4.76 -11.45 8.26
N LEU A 9 4.07 -10.89 9.27
CA LEU A 9 3.03 -9.90 9.05
C LEU A 9 3.54 -8.65 8.31
N CYS A 10 4.75 -8.17 8.63
CA CYS A 10 5.35 -7.05 7.92
C CYS A 10 5.69 -7.41 6.47
N CYS A 11 6.25 -8.60 6.22
CA CYS A 11 6.52 -9.08 4.87
C CYS A 11 5.24 -9.19 4.02
N GLN A 12 4.14 -9.67 4.60
CA GLN A 12 2.85 -9.75 3.90
C GLN A 12 2.30 -8.37 3.54
N ILE A 13 2.44 -7.38 4.44
CA ILE A 13 2.05 -5.99 4.17
C ILE A 13 2.87 -5.40 3.03
N ASP A 14 4.19 -5.59 3.05
CA ASP A 14 5.09 -5.08 2.01
C ASP A 14 4.82 -5.74 0.65
N ALA A 15 4.55 -7.06 0.63
CA ALA A 15 4.17 -7.77 -0.59
C ALA A 15 2.84 -7.27 -1.16
N ALA A 16 1.83 -7.05 -0.31
CA ALA A 16 0.54 -6.49 -0.72
C ALA A 16 0.68 -5.07 -1.29
N LEU A 17 1.53 -4.25 -0.67
CA LEU A 17 1.81 -2.88 -1.12
C LEU A 17 2.55 -2.86 -2.47
N ASN A 18 3.56 -3.70 -2.66
CA ASN A 18 4.28 -3.82 -3.92
C ASN A 18 3.35 -4.26 -5.06
N SER A 19 2.51 -5.26 -4.82
CA SER A 19 1.51 -5.71 -5.81
C SER A 19 0.53 -4.59 -6.17
N TRP A 20 0.12 -3.76 -5.21
CA TRP A 20 -0.73 -2.61 -5.48
C TRP A 20 -0.02 -1.53 -6.31
N TYR A 21 1.27 -1.27 -6.05
CA TYR A 21 2.05 -0.33 -6.87
C TYR A 21 2.23 -0.82 -8.31
N GLU A 22 2.48 -2.11 -8.52
CA GLU A 22 2.53 -2.71 -9.87
C GLU A 22 1.20 -2.51 -10.62
N MET A 23 0.07 -2.71 -9.94
CA MET A 23 -1.27 -2.47 -10.52
C MET A 23 -1.50 -0.99 -10.81
N MET A 24 -1.03 -0.08 -9.96
CA MET A 24 -1.12 1.37 -10.18
C MET A 24 -0.33 1.80 -11.43
N GLU A 25 0.89 1.28 -11.61
CA GLU A 25 1.69 1.56 -12.80
C GLU A 25 1.00 1.05 -14.08
N GLN A 26 0.37 -0.13 -14.02
CA GLN A 26 -0.44 -0.65 -15.12
C GLN A 26 -1.67 0.20 -15.41
N TYR A 27 -2.36 0.67 -14.36
CA TYR A 27 -3.52 1.56 -14.49
C TYR A 27 -3.14 2.87 -15.21
N GLU A 28 -2.02 3.49 -14.83
CA GLU A 28 -1.53 4.71 -15.46
C GLU A 28 -1.21 4.51 -16.94
N ARG A 29 -0.49 3.43 -17.28
CA ARG A 29 -0.19 3.08 -18.68
C ARG A 29 -1.46 2.91 -19.51
N LEU A 30 -2.44 2.16 -19.00
CA LEU A 30 -3.72 1.95 -19.68
C LEU A 30 -4.49 3.26 -19.84
N HIS A 31 -4.44 4.15 -18.85
CA HIS A 31 -5.09 5.45 -18.91
C HIS A 31 -4.48 6.34 -20.01
N ASP A 32 -3.15 6.37 -20.12
CA ASP A 32 -2.45 7.12 -21.17
C ASP A 32 -2.77 6.59 -22.57
N ASP A 33 -2.81 5.27 -22.73
CA ASP A 33 -3.19 4.64 -24.00
C ASP A 33 -4.66 4.91 -24.35
N LEU A 34 -5.56 4.93 -23.36
CA LEU A 34 -6.96 5.34 -23.57
C LEU A 34 -7.04 6.78 -24.09
N CYS A 35 -6.35 7.72 -23.43
CA CYS A 35 -6.31 9.11 -23.86
C CYS A 35 -5.77 9.26 -25.28
N ARG A 36 -4.71 8.53 -25.63
CA ARG A 36 -4.13 8.52 -26.99
C ARG A 36 -5.12 8.01 -28.03
N ASN A 37 -5.78 6.88 -27.77
CA ASN A 37 -6.76 6.28 -28.68
C ASN A 37 -8.00 7.16 -28.85
N LEU A 38 -8.52 7.76 -27.77
CA LEU A 38 -9.63 8.70 -27.85
C LEU A 38 -9.25 9.94 -28.66
N LYS A 39 -8.08 10.53 -28.41
CA LYS A 39 -7.58 11.69 -29.17
C LYS A 39 -7.51 11.38 -30.66
N GLU A 40 -6.89 10.26 -31.04
CA GLU A 40 -6.79 9.84 -32.44
C GLU A 40 -8.17 9.49 -33.03
N GLY A 41 -9.07 8.89 -32.25
CA GLY A 41 -10.44 8.58 -32.65
C GLY A 41 -11.23 9.84 -32.99
N PHE A 42 -11.24 10.82 -32.09
CA PHE A 42 -11.91 12.11 -32.29
C PHE A 42 -11.26 12.94 -33.41
N TRP A 43 -9.94 12.89 -33.55
CA TRP A 43 -9.23 13.54 -34.66
C TRP A 43 -9.64 12.96 -36.02
N ASN A 44 -9.62 11.63 -36.15
CA ASN A 44 -10.01 10.95 -37.38
C ASN A 44 -11.49 11.14 -37.69
N MET A 45 -12.36 11.15 -36.67
CA MET A 45 -13.77 11.49 -36.84
C MET A 45 -13.95 12.93 -37.34
N SER A 46 -13.18 13.88 -36.81
CA SER A 46 -13.22 15.29 -37.26
C SER A 46 -12.78 15.44 -38.71
N ARG A 47 -11.73 14.71 -39.13
CA ARG A 47 -11.30 14.64 -40.53
C ARG A 47 -12.39 14.05 -41.43
N ALA A 48 -13.01 12.96 -41.00
CA ALA A 48 -14.11 12.31 -41.72
C ALA A 48 -15.30 13.26 -41.92
N ARG A 49 -15.69 14.02 -40.89
CA ARG A 49 -16.76 15.02 -40.98
C ARG A 49 -16.42 16.15 -41.95
N ARG A 50 -15.18 16.64 -41.94
CA ARG A 50 -14.73 17.70 -42.85
C ARG A 50 -14.73 17.24 -44.31
N SER A 51 -14.29 16.01 -44.59
CA SER A 51 -14.26 15.45 -45.94
C SER A 51 -15.60 14.90 -46.42
N GLY A 52 -16.50 14.58 -45.49
CA GLY A 52 -17.68 13.73 -45.71
C GLY A 52 -18.99 14.44 -46.08
N GLY A 53 -19.02 15.77 -46.04
CA GLY A 53 -20.22 16.55 -46.32
C GLY A 53 -21.42 16.22 -45.41
N SER A 54 -22.63 16.49 -45.89
CA SER A 54 -23.88 16.29 -45.13
C SER A 54 -24.22 14.82 -44.84
N GLN A 55 -23.69 13.87 -45.63
CA GLN A 55 -23.95 12.42 -45.45
C GLN A 55 -23.29 11.83 -44.20
N LEU A 56 -22.25 12.48 -43.67
CA LEU A 56 -21.53 12.06 -42.46
C LEU A 56 -21.90 12.89 -41.22
N GLN A 57 -22.96 13.71 -41.32
CA GLN A 57 -23.54 14.36 -40.17
C GLN A 57 -24.38 13.34 -39.39
N LEU A 58 -23.87 12.98 -38.22
CA LEU A 58 -24.56 12.14 -37.25
C LEU A 58 -25.64 12.97 -36.57
N ASP A 59 -26.91 12.61 -36.76
CA ASP A 59 -28.05 13.15 -36.02
C ASP A 59 -28.53 12.12 -34.97
N SER A 60 -29.10 12.63 -33.88
CA SER A 60 -29.74 11.86 -32.81
C SER A 60 -30.75 10.84 -33.33
N SER A 61 -31.44 11.14 -34.44
CA SER A 61 -32.40 10.25 -35.10
C SER A 61 -31.77 8.96 -35.66
N GLN A 62 -30.46 8.93 -35.94
CA GLN A 62 -29.78 7.74 -36.46
C GLN A 62 -29.56 6.66 -35.39
N TYR A 63 -29.57 7.06 -34.11
CA TYR A 63 -29.52 6.13 -32.96
C TYR A 63 -30.87 5.44 -32.69
N ASN A 64 -31.97 5.88 -33.33
CA ASN A 64 -33.30 5.26 -33.20
C ASN A 64 -33.48 4.03 -34.10
N THR A 65 -32.51 3.72 -34.98
CA THR A 65 -32.50 2.42 -35.68
C THR A 65 -32.04 1.33 -34.70
N PRO A 66 -32.51 0.07 -34.82
CA PRO A 66 -32.02 -1.03 -34.00
C PRO A 66 -30.53 -1.29 -34.32
N THR A 67 -29.63 -0.55 -33.67
CA THR A 67 -28.20 -0.78 -33.70
C THR A 67 -27.88 -1.91 -32.74
N ILE A 68 -27.43 -3.04 -33.30
CA ILE A 68 -26.95 -4.16 -32.51
C ILE A 68 -25.56 -3.79 -31.99
N ALA A 69 -25.35 -3.95 -30.68
CA ALA A 69 -24.04 -3.72 -30.08
C ALA A 69 -23.01 -4.72 -30.65
N ILE A 70 -21.85 -4.21 -31.08
CA ILE A 70 -20.75 -5.03 -31.62
C ILE A 70 -19.97 -5.71 -30.48
N LYS A 71 -19.88 -5.04 -29.33
CA LYS A 71 -19.12 -5.50 -28.16
C LYS A 71 -20.04 -5.60 -26.94
N ARG A 72 -19.87 -6.67 -26.16
CA ARG A 72 -20.49 -6.88 -24.85
C ARG A 72 -19.40 -7.05 -23.81
N LEU A 73 -19.61 -6.46 -22.65
CA LEU A 73 -18.76 -6.67 -21.49
C LEU A 73 -19.37 -7.78 -20.63
N SER A 74 -18.58 -8.78 -20.30
CA SER A 74 -18.90 -9.83 -19.33
C SER A 74 -17.99 -9.66 -18.13
N LEU A 75 -18.51 -9.87 -16.91
CA LEU A 75 -17.73 -9.84 -15.69
C LEU A 75 -17.57 -11.28 -15.19
N VAL A 76 -16.33 -11.78 -15.15
CA VAL A 76 -15.98 -13.11 -14.65
C VAL A 76 -14.83 -12.94 -13.66
N ASP A 77 -14.99 -13.48 -12.45
CA ASP A 77 -13.95 -13.45 -11.40
C ASP A 77 -13.33 -12.06 -11.17
N GLN A 78 -14.17 -11.02 -11.11
CA GLN A 78 -13.77 -9.62 -10.93
C GLN A 78 -12.92 -9.03 -12.07
N THR A 79 -12.87 -9.71 -13.22
CA THR A 79 -12.24 -9.22 -14.45
C THR A 79 -13.28 -9.07 -15.56
N PHE A 80 -13.20 -7.96 -16.28
CA PHE A 80 -14.06 -7.69 -17.44
C PHE A 80 -13.46 -8.29 -18.70
N HIS A 81 -14.26 -9.10 -19.40
CA HIS A 81 -13.94 -9.65 -20.70
C HIS A 81 -14.80 -9.00 -21.78
N VAL A 82 -14.15 -8.62 -22.88
CA VAL A 82 -14.84 -8.08 -24.05
C VAL A 82 -15.18 -9.21 -25.00
N VAL A 83 -16.48 -9.40 -25.24
CA VAL A 83 -17.00 -10.38 -26.19
C VAL A 83 -17.48 -9.63 -27.43
N THR A 84 -16.97 -10.01 -28.60
CA THR A 84 -17.48 -9.49 -29.88
C THR A 84 -18.74 -10.27 -30.25
N ILE A 85 -19.86 -9.58 -30.40
CA ILE A 85 -21.14 -10.19 -30.77
C ILE A 85 -21.17 -10.37 -32.29
N ASP A 86 -21.36 -11.60 -32.77
CA ASP A 86 -21.77 -11.84 -34.17
C ASP A 86 -23.31 -11.67 -34.26
N PRO A 87 -23.82 -10.63 -34.95
CA PRO A 87 -25.27 -10.38 -35.07
C PRO A 87 -26.03 -11.45 -35.87
N SER A 88 -25.32 -12.41 -36.47
CA SER A 88 -25.90 -13.47 -37.30
C SER A 88 -25.99 -14.84 -36.62
N ALA A 89 -25.49 -14.97 -35.38
CA ALA A 89 -25.58 -16.21 -34.63
C ALA A 89 -26.99 -16.35 -34.02
N THR A 90 -27.72 -17.39 -34.41
CA THR A 90 -29.10 -17.69 -33.97
C THR A 90 -29.17 -18.16 -32.50
N GLN A 91 -28.06 -18.19 -31.77
CA GLN A 91 -28.04 -18.56 -30.35
C GLN A 91 -27.12 -17.60 -29.58
N PRO A 92 -27.48 -17.23 -28.32
CA PRO A 92 -26.55 -16.57 -27.44
C PRO A 92 -25.35 -17.50 -27.23
N ALA A 93 -24.15 -17.05 -27.60
CA ALA A 93 -22.92 -17.80 -27.40
C ALA A 93 -22.85 -18.28 -25.94
N THR A 94 -22.73 -19.59 -25.76
CA THR A 94 -22.48 -20.23 -24.47
C THR A 94 -21.19 -19.72 -23.87
N GLU A 95 -21.16 -19.56 -22.54
CA GLU A 95 -20.13 -18.87 -21.75
C GLU A 95 -18.69 -19.42 -21.90
N ASP A 96 -18.50 -20.55 -22.60
CA ASP A 96 -17.21 -21.25 -22.68
C ASP A 96 -16.27 -20.84 -23.84
N GLU A 97 -16.71 -20.09 -24.86
CA GLU A 97 -15.91 -19.92 -26.10
C GLU A 97 -15.20 -18.57 -26.31
N THR A 98 -15.16 -17.64 -25.36
CA THR A 98 -14.47 -16.34 -25.56
C THR A 98 -13.55 -15.91 -24.43
N LYS A 99 -12.55 -16.74 -24.12
CA LYS A 99 -11.34 -16.27 -23.42
C LYS A 99 -10.42 -15.53 -24.42
N SER A 100 -10.78 -14.29 -24.77
CA SER A 100 -9.83 -13.33 -25.31
C SER A 100 -8.94 -12.85 -24.15
N THR A 101 -7.98 -13.69 -23.78
CA THR A 101 -7.04 -13.43 -22.68
C THR A 101 -5.97 -12.44 -23.13
N ILE A 102 -6.30 -11.14 -23.11
CA ILE A 102 -5.30 -10.07 -23.15
C ILE A 102 -4.50 -10.10 -21.82
N LEU A 103 -5.17 -10.38 -20.70
CA LEU A 103 -4.55 -10.48 -19.38
C LEU A 103 -3.53 -11.63 -19.23
N ALA A 104 -3.73 -12.81 -19.83
CA ALA A 104 -2.76 -13.92 -19.71
C ALA A 104 -1.54 -13.77 -20.63
N LYS A 105 -1.67 -13.06 -21.75
CA LYS A 105 -0.53 -12.78 -22.65
C LYS A 105 0.35 -11.64 -22.11
N GLU A 106 -0.25 -10.64 -21.47
CA GLU A 106 0.51 -9.52 -20.87
C GLU A 106 1.15 -9.90 -19.54
N TRP A 107 0.52 -10.78 -18.74
CA TRP A 107 1.13 -11.28 -17.50
C TRP A 107 2.41 -12.10 -17.75
N ASN A 108 2.44 -12.93 -18.81
CA ASN A 108 3.65 -13.67 -19.19
C ASN A 108 4.69 -12.82 -19.94
N HIS A 109 4.29 -11.72 -20.60
CA HIS A 109 5.23 -10.83 -21.28
C HIS A 109 6.00 -9.93 -20.29
N PHE A 110 5.38 -9.56 -19.16
CA PHE A 110 5.99 -8.68 -18.17
C PHE A 110 7.07 -9.38 -17.31
N VAL A 111 6.97 -10.69 -17.11
CA VAL A 111 7.99 -11.48 -16.39
C VAL A 111 9.28 -11.66 -17.22
N HIS A 112 9.22 -11.55 -18.54
CA HIS A 112 10.39 -11.77 -19.44
C HIS A 112 11.04 -10.51 -20.03
N GLN A 113 10.50 -9.31 -19.82
CA GLN A 113 11.12 -8.07 -20.37
C GLN A 113 12.40 -7.62 -19.64
N ARG A 114 12.72 -8.15 -18.46
CA ARG A 114 13.99 -7.82 -17.77
C ARG A 114 15.24 -8.48 -18.40
N GLU A 115 15.09 -9.47 -19.27
CA GLU A 115 16.23 -10.17 -19.89
C GLU A 115 16.58 -9.67 -21.30
N GLU A 116 15.65 -9.11 -22.07
CA GLU A 116 15.91 -8.65 -23.45
C GLU A 116 16.42 -7.21 -23.55
N GLU A 117 16.09 -6.32 -22.61
CA GLU A 117 16.56 -4.92 -22.63
C GLU A 117 18.08 -4.78 -22.43
N LYS A 118 18.76 -5.81 -21.89
CA LYS A 118 20.24 -5.85 -21.84
C LYS A 118 20.89 -6.25 -23.17
N LYS A 119 20.13 -6.69 -24.16
CA LYS A 119 20.66 -7.21 -25.44
C LYS A 119 20.56 -6.21 -26.59
N TYR A 120 19.73 -5.18 -26.46
CA TYR A 120 19.47 -4.17 -27.50
C TYR A 120 20.25 -2.86 -27.33
N GLN A 121 21.43 -2.91 -26.71
CA GLN A 121 22.35 -1.77 -26.61
C GLN A 121 23.62 -1.91 -27.46
N LEU A 122 23.60 -2.79 -28.48
CA LEU A 122 24.65 -2.85 -29.50
C LEU A 122 24.06 -3.01 -30.91
N GLY A 123 24.29 -2.00 -31.76
CA GLY A 123 24.50 -2.21 -33.21
C GLY A 123 23.47 -1.62 -34.16
N TYR A 124 23.67 -0.36 -34.55
CA TYR A 124 23.27 0.15 -35.87
C TYR A 124 24.20 -0.43 -36.96
N TYR A 125 23.68 -0.83 -38.14
CA TYR A 125 24.05 -0.34 -39.49
C TYR A 125 23.37 -1.14 -40.61
N TRP A 126 23.04 -0.43 -41.69
CA TRP A 126 22.43 -0.85 -42.95
C TRP A 126 23.27 -1.87 -43.74
N LEU A 127 22.62 -2.78 -44.48
CA LEU A 127 23.02 -3.16 -45.85
C LEU A 127 21.89 -3.89 -46.58
N ARG A 128 21.62 -3.33 -47.75
CA ARG A 128 20.81 -3.85 -48.85
C ARG A 128 21.61 -4.92 -49.56
N ASP A 129 21.00 -6.06 -49.90
CA ASP A 129 21.33 -6.78 -51.13
C ASP A 129 20.08 -7.48 -51.68
N ASP A 130 19.87 -7.17 -52.95
CA ASP A 130 18.94 -7.79 -53.87
C ASP A 130 19.46 -9.19 -54.21
N GLU A 131 18.65 -10.24 -54.07
CA GLU A 131 18.75 -11.38 -54.98
C GLU A 131 17.39 -12.07 -55.15
N LYS A 132 16.91 -12.05 -56.39
CA LYS A 132 15.69 -12.69 -56.88
C LYS A 132 16.00 -14.16 -57.16
N GLU A 133 15.23 -15.07 -56.58
CA GLU A 133 15.02 -16.39 -57.18
C GLU A 133 13.61 -16.48 -57.79
N LYS A 134 13.60 -16.80 -59.09
CA LYS A 134 12.41 -17.10 -59.88
C LYS A 134 11.91 -18.50 -59.51
N GLY A 135 10.77 -18.58 -58.85
CA GLY A 135 9.96 -19.80 -58.72
C GLY A 135 8.81 -19.78 -59.74
N GLU A 136 8.63 -20.89 -60.44
CA GLU A 136 7.68 -21.10 -61.53
C GLU A 136 6.21 -20.89 -61.10
N GLU A 137 5.44 -20.17 -61.93
CA GLU A 137 3.98 -20.03 -61.78
C GLU A 137 3.27 -21.33 -62.20
N GLU A 138 2.91 -22.17 -61.23
CA GLU A 138 1.88 -23.20 -61.44
C GLU A 138 0.50 -22.54 -61.55
N LYS A 139 -0.11 -22.62 -62.74
CA LYS A 139 -1.50 -22.19 -62.98
C LYS A 139 -2.48 -23.09 -62.24
N LYS A 140 -3.05 -22.60 -61.13
CA LYS A 140 -4.21 -23.24 -60.48
C LYS A 140 -5.46 -23.21 -61.40
N PRO A 141 -6.29 -24.28 -61.41
CA PRO A 141 -7.48 -24.36 -62.26
C PRO A 141 -8.58 -23.36 -61.85
N GLN A 142 -9.15 -22.66 -62.85
CA GLN A 142 -10.13 -21.55 -62.73
C GLN A 142 -11.38 -21.82 -61.86
N ALA A 143 -11.72 -23.08 -61.55
CA ALA A 143 -12.90 -23.42 -60.75
C ALA A 143 -12.70 -23.21 -59.24
N VAL A 144 -11.49 -23.40 -58.72
CA VAL A 144 -11.18 -23.24 -57.28
C VAL A 144 -11.13 -21.76 -56.89
N ASP A 145 -10.59 -20.92 -57.78
CA ASP A 145 -10.56 -19.46 -57.62
C ASP A 145 -11.96 -18.84 -57.58
N ASN A 146 -12.92 -19.39 -58.32
CA ASN A 146 -14.28 -18.88 -58.37
C ASN A 146 -15.09 -19.24 -57.11
N ALA A 147 -14.85 -20.42 -56.53
CA ALA A 147 -15.43 -20.81 -55.25
C ALA A 147 -14.86 -19.98 -54.09
N GLU A 148 -13.54 -19.77 -54.06
CA GLU A 148 -12.88 -18.94 -53.05
C GLU A 148 -13.31 -17.46 -53.15
N LYS A 149 -13.47 -16.93 -54.37
CA LYS A 149 -14.01 -15.58 -54.61
C LYS A 149 -15.49 -15.48 -54.25
N ALA A 150 -16.29 -16.53 -54.46
CA ALA A 150 -17.69 -16.57 -54.05
C ALA A 150 -17.85 -16.60 -52.54
N GLU A 151 -17.03 -17.38 -51.83
CA GLU A 151 -17.01 -17.43 -50.37
C GLU A 151 -16.56 -16.10 -49.76
N LYS A 152 -15.51 -15.47 -50.32
CA LYS A 152 -15.08 -14.11 -49.96
C LYS A 152 -16.19 -13.09 -50.19
N ARG A 153 -16.96 -13.19 -51.28
CA ARG A 153 -18.12 -12.32 -51.55
C ARG A 153 -19.26 -12.54 -50.57
N ILE A 154 -19.51 -13.78 -50.14
CA ILE A 154 -20.53 -14.10 -49.12
C ILE A 154 -20.11 -13.54 -47.76
N LYS A 155 -18.85 -13.76 -47.35
CA LYS A 155 -18.26 -13.17 -46.13
C LYS A 155 -18.28 -11.65 -46.15
N LEU A 156 -17.93 -11.02 -47.28
CA LEU A 156 -17.98 -9.58 -47.47
C LEU A 156 -19.42 -9.04 -47.37
N LYS A 157 -20.39 -9.70 -48.02
CA LYS A 157 -21.83 -9.34 -47.89
C LYS A 157 -22.35 -9.49 -46.46
N LYS A 158 -21.86 -10.49 -45.73
CA LYS A 158 -22.18 -10.70 -44.31
C LYS A 158 -21.59 -9.56 -43.45
N GLN A 159 -20.30 -9.25 -43.62
CA GLN A 159 -19.61 -8.13 -42.95
C GLN A 159 -20.26 -6.77 -43.24
N LEU A 160 -20.64 -6.53 -44.51
CA LEU A 160 -21.33 -5.31 -44.94
C LEU A 160 -22.69 -5.10 -44.24
N LYS A 161 -23.34 -6.19 -43.80
CA LYS A 161 -24.66 -6.15 -43.16
C LYS A 161 -24.58 -6.10 -41.63
N THR A 162 -23.51 -6.60 -41.04
CA THR A 162 -23.34 -6.69 -39.58
C THR A 162 -22.59 -5.49 -38.99
N ASP A 163 -21.63 -4.90 -39.71
CA ASP A 163 -20.85 -3.77 -39.20
C ASP A 163 -21.58 -2.44 -39.43
N PRO A 164 -21.90 -1.66 -38.37
CA PRO A 164 -22.62 -0.40 -38.49
C PRO A 164 -21.88 0.67 -39.30
N ILE A 165 -20.58 0.54 -39.57
CA ILE A 165 -19.85 1.52 -40.38
C ILE A 165 -20.37 1.64 -41.82
N TYR A 166 -20.96 0.57 -42.35
CA TYR A 166 -21.49 0.59 -43.72
C TYR A 166 -22.86 1.29 -43.83
N LYS A 167 -23.45 1.72 -42.70
CA LYS A 167 -24.60 2.65 -42.71
C LYS A 167 -24.23 4.00 -43.33
N PHE A 168 -22.95 4.36 -43.36
CA PHE A 168 -22.45 5.61 -43.95
C PHE A 168 -22.08 5.48 -45.45
N GLY A 169 -22.44 4.34 -46.08
CA GLY A 169 -22.19 4.08 -47.50
C GLY A 169 -21.36 2.82 -47.73
N LEU A 170 -21.35 2.35 -48.99
CA LEU A 170 -20.65 1.13 -49.40
C LEU A 170 -19.12 1.20 -49.20
N LEU A 171 -18.56 2.41 -49.30
CA LEU A 171 -17.13 2.68 -49.13
C LEU A 171 -16.92 3.80 -48.10
N PRO A 172 -16.94 3.49 -46.79
CA PRO A 172 -16.71 4.50 -45.77
C PRO A 172 -15.32 5.14 -45.93
N PRO A 173 -15.14 6.44 -45.63
CA PRO A 173 -13.83 7.07 -45.72
C PRO A 173 -12.79 6.39 -44.82
N PRO A 174 -11.49 6.35 -45.22
CA PRO A 174 -10.44 5.76 -44.40
C PRO A 174 -10.36 6.35 -42.98
N SER A 175 -10.58 7.66 -42.85
CA SER A 175 -10.64 8.36 -41.57
C SER A 175 -11.78 7.88 -40.67
N LEU A 176 -12.94 7.53 -41.23
CA LEU A 176 -14.06 7.01 -40.45
C LEU A 176 -13.79 5.58 -39.97
N ARG A 177 -13.17 4.74 -40.81
CA ARG A 177 -12.73 3.40 -40.40
C ARG A 177 -11.72 3.47 -39.27
N GLN A 178 -10.71 4.34 -39.39
CA GLN A 178 -9.71 4.51 -38.34
C GLN A 178 -10.34 5.02 -37.04
N ALA A 179 -11.31 5.93 -37.13
CA ALA A 179 -12.04 6.41 -35.95
C ALA A 179 -12.78 5.25 -35.25
N GLN A 180 -13.49 4.40 -36.00
CA GLN A 180 -14.16 3.22 -35.45
C GLN A 180 -13.16 2.27 -34.77
N THR A 181 -12.03 1.97 -35.42
CA THR A 181 -10.97 1.12 -34.84
C THR A 181 -10.45 1.70 -33.52
N ASN A 182 -10.14 2.99 -33.48
CA ASN A 182 -9.65 3.65 -32.26
C ASN A 182 -10.69 3.62 -31.12
N PHE A 183 -11.97 3.83 -31.41
CA PHE A 183 -13.02 3.74 -30.40
C PHE A 183 -13.28 2.31 -29.93
N LEU A 184 -13.26 1.33 -30.84
CA LEU A 184 -13.39 -0.09 -30.46
C LEU A 184 -12.24 -0.54 -29.57
N HIS A 185 -11.02 -0.09 -29.85
CA HIS A 185 -9.86 -0.34 -29.00
C HIS A 185 -9.97 0.39 -27.65
N SER A 186 -10.48 1.63 -27.65
CA SER A 186 -10.75 2.37 -26.40
C SER A 186 -11.69 1.61 -25.47
N VAL A 187 -12.72 0.93 -26.00
CA VAL A 187 -13.61 0.07 -25.21
C VAL A 187 -12.88 -1.12 -24.58
N ASP A 188 -11.91 -1.72 -25.29
CA ASP A 188 -11.08 -2.80 -24.73
C ASP A 188 -10.22 -2.30 -23.57
N ILE A 189 -9.58 -1.14 -23.75
CA ILE A 189 -8.76 -0.53 -22.70
C ILE A 189 -9.62 -0.17 -21.49
N ILE A 190 -10.84 0.36 -21.67
CA ILE A 190 -11.76 0.66 -20.57
C ILE A 190 -12.13 -0.61 -19.78
N ALA A 191 -12.33 -1.75 -20.45
CA ALA A 191 -12.57 -3.02 -19.78
C ALA A 191 -11.36 -3.46 -18.93
N SER A 192 -10.14 -3.33 -19.49
CA SER A 192 -8.90 -3.62 -18.75
C SER A 192 -8.72 -2.70 -17.55
N ILE A 193 -8.92 -1.38 -17.70
CA ILE A 193 -8.87 -0.39 -16.61
C ILE A 193 -9.85 -0.76 -15.50
N SER A 194 -11.07 -1.13 -15.87
CA SER A 194 -12.12 -1.50 -14.92
C SER A 194 -11.74 -2.78 -14.15
N SER A 195 -11.10 -3.74 -14.81
CA SER A 195 -10.59 -4.97 -14.19
C SER A 195 -9.46 -4.68 -13.21
N VAL A 196 -8.45 -3.90 -13.63
CA VAL A 196 -7.32 -3.51 -12.77
C VAL A 196 -7.83 -2.74 -11.55
N ARG A 197 -8.80 -1.83 -11.73
CA ARG A 197 -9.40 -1.09 -10.62
C ARG A 197 -10.07 -2.02 -9.59
N LEU A 198 -10.81 -3.04 -10.04
CA LEU A 198 -11.42 -4.02 -9.14
C LEU A 198 -10.36 -4.81 -8.35
N LEU A 199 -9.30 -5.26 -9.03
CA LEU A 199 -8.19 -5.97 -8.40
C LEU A 199 -7.44 -5.09 -7.38
N MET A 200 -7.24 -3.80 -7.69
CA MET A 200 -6.64 -2.85 -6.75
C MET A 200 -7.49 -2.66 -5.49
N GLU A 201 -8.81 -2.59 -5.63
CA GLU A 201 -9.73 -2.51 -4.48
C GLU A 201 -9.70 -3.80 -3.65
N GLN A 202 -9.52 -4.97 -4.28
CA GLN A 202 -9.31 -6.22 -3.56
C GLN A 202 -8.01 -6.18 -2.76
N LYS A 203 -6.89 -5.81 -3.39
CA LYS A 203 -5.58 -5.72 -2.72
C LYS A 203 -5.57 -4.72 -1.58
N ARG A 204 -6.28 -3.60 -1.75
CA ARG A 204 -6.48 -2.61 -0.69
C ARG A 204 -7.16 -3.22 0.55
N ARG A 205 -8.22 -4.03 0.37
CA ARG A 205 -8.89 -4.70 1.50
C ARG A 205 -7.98 -5.70 2.20
N GLU A 206 -7.21 -6.49 1.44
CA GLU A 206 -6.21 -7.41 2.00
C GLU A 206 -5.19 -6.65 2.87
N TRP A 207 -4.66 -5.54 2.35
CA TRP A 207 -3.76 -4.67 3.09
C TRP A 207 -4.40 -4.06 4.34
N GLU A 208 -5.65 -3.58 4.26
CA GLU A 208 -6.37 -3.01 5.40
C GLU A 208 -6.54 -4.03 6.54
N VAL A 209 -6.84 -5.29 6.22
CA VAL A 209 -6.94 -6.36 7.24
C VAL A 209 -5.60 -6.60 7.93
N LEU A 210 -4.51 -6.74 7.17
CA LEU A 210 -3.16 -6.96 7.71
C LEU A 210 -2.71 -5.76 8.57
N TYR A 211 -2.98 -4.55 8.09
CA TYR A 211 -2.65 -3.32 8.81
C TYR A 211 -3.41 -3.21 10.13
N MET A 212 -4.70 -3.57 10.16
CA MET A 212 -5.51 -3.58 11.38
C MET A 212 -5.00 -4.61 12.39
N GLN A 213 -4.59 -5.79 11.93
CA GLN A 213 -3.94 -6.79 12.80
C GLN A 213 -2.67 -6.21 13.45
N LYS A 214 -1.77 -5.64 12.64
CA LYS A 214 -0.53 -4.99 13.12
C LYS A 214 -0.83 -3.90 14.14
N ARG A 215 -1.83 -3.05 13.89
CA ARG A 215 -2.26 -1.99 14.81
C ARG A 215 -2.77 -2.55 16.14
N HIS A 216 -3.60 -3.59 16.11
CA HIS A 216 -4.09 -4.23 17.34
C HIS A 216 -2.94 -4.82 18.17
N ILE A 217 -1.96 -5.44 17.52
CA ILE A 217 -0.77 -5.96 18.18
C ILE A 217 0.03 -4.81 18.81
N MET A 218 0.34 -3.77 18.04
CA MET A 218 1.07 -2.60 18.54
C MET A 218 0.36 -1.94 19.72
N GLN A 219 -0.97 -1.84 19.68
CA GLN A 219 -1.76 -1.35 20.82
C GLN A 219 -1.63 -2.25 22.05
N LYS A 220 -1.69 -3.58 21.90
CA LYS A 220 -1.48 -4.51 23.02
C LYS A 220 -0.08 -4.38 23.61
N VAL A 221 0.95 -4.24 22.77
CA VAL A 221 2.34 -4.03 23.21
C VAL A 221 2.46 -2.72 24.00
N LEU A 222 1.85 -1.63 23.51
CA LEU A 222 1.83 -0.34 24.19
C LEU A 222 1.12 -0.42 25.55
N LEU A 223 -0.01 -1.12 25.63
CA LEU A 223 -0.73 -1.32 26.90
C LEU A 223 0.08 -2.15 27.90
N ILE A 224 0.74 -3.22 27.46
CA ILE A 224 1.61 -4.03 28.32
C ILE A 224 2.82 -3.22 28.79
N ALA A 225 3.46 -2.46 27.90
CA ALA A 225 4.57 -1.58 28.26
C ALA A 225 4.15 -0.49 29.27
N ALA A 226 2.96 0.08 29.09
CA ALA A 226 2.39 1.04 30.03
C ALA A 226 2.10 0.41 31.41
N LEU A 227 1.50 -0.79 31.44
CA LEU A 227 1.25 -1.52 32.68
C LEU A 227 2.55 -1.89 33.41
N LEU A 228 3.55 -2.40 32.69
CA LEU A 228 4.88 -2.68 33.26
C LEU A 228 5.56 -1.41 33.76
N GLY A 229 5.47 -0.31 33.02
CA GLY A 229 5.97 1.00 33.46
C GLY A 229 5.26 1.52 34.72
N PHE A 230 3.96 1.28 34.85
CA PHE A 230 3.18 1.69 36.02
C PHE A 230 3.54 0.88 37.27
N ILE A 231 3.78 -0.43 37.12
CA ILE A 231 4.25 -1.29 38.23
C ILE A 231 5.61 -0.80 38.76
N VAL A 232 6.52 -0.36 37.88
CA VAL A 232 7.84 0.15 38.28
C VAL A 232 7.75 1.50 39.02
N LEU A 233 6.69 2.27 38.83
CA LEU A 233 6.46 3.56 39.52
C LEU A 233 5.75 3.43 40.88
N ALA A 234 5.27 2.24 41.25
CA ALA A 234 4.28 2.09 42.33
C ALA A 234 4.79 2.31 43.77
N ASP A 235 6.10 2.46 44.03
CA ASP A 235 6.60 2.62 45.41
C ASP A 235 7.80 3.59 45.57
N ALA A 236 8.14 4.38 44.55
CA ALA A 236 9.25 5.32 44.59
C ALA A 236 8.77 6.76 44.90
N PHE A 237 9.13 7.28 46.07
CA PHE A 237 8.99 8.68 46.43
C PHE A 237 10.08 9.51 45.74
N GLY A 238 9.72 10.65 45.18
CA GLY A 238 10.66 11.64 44.66
C GLY A 238 10.81 12.82 45.63
N GLY A 239 12.04 13.28 45.84
CA GLY A 239 12.31 14.43 46.71
C GLY A 239 13.76 14.89 46.61
N GLN A 240 14.23 15.59 47.64
CA GLN A 240 15.60 16.05 47.76
C GLN A 240 16.27 15.49 49.01
N ALA A 241 17.56 15.17 48.88
CA ALA A 241 18.43 14.84 50.00
C ALA A 241 19.24 16.06 50.43
N THR A 242 19.34 16.27 51.73
CA THR A 242 20.38 17.08 52.40
C THR A 242 21.17 16.23 53.37
N TYR A 243 22.07 16.83 54.14
CA TYR A 243 22.71 16.16 55.26
C TYR A 243 22.67 16.97 56.55
N PHE A 244 22.62 16.26 57.69
CA PHE A 244 22.63 16.84 59.03
C PHE A 244 23.76 16.27 59.90
N THR A 245 23.93 16.83 61.10
CA THR A 245 24.85 16.28 62.12
C THR A 245 24.03 15.45 63.11
N PRO A 246 24.16 14.11 63.12
CA PRO A 246 23.34 13.27 63.99
C PRO A 246 23.65 13.42 65.48
N GLY A 247 22.63 13.16 66.30
CA GLY A 247 22.69 13.16 67.76
C GLY A 247 21.58 12.30 68.35
N LEU A 248 20.85 12.81 69.36
CA LEU A 248 19.64 12.17 69.86
C LEU A 248 18.49 12.39 68.87
N GLY A 249 18.09 11.34 68.13
CA GLY A 249 17.02 11.44 67.14
C GLY A 249 15.63 11.30 67.74
N ALA A 250 14.60 11.73 67.00
CA ALA A 250 13.19 11.64 67.37
C ALA A 250 12.70 10.20 67.65
N CYS A 251 13.42 9.17 67.20
CA CYS A 251 13.17 7.78 67.58
C CYS A 251 13.70 7.37 68.96
N GLY A 252 14.36 8.28 69.71
CA GLY A 252 14.84 8.02 71.07
C GLY A 252 16.22 7.35 71.16
N HIS A 253 16.95 7.24 70.05
CA HIS A 253 18.30 6.66 70.01
C HIS A 253 19.35 7.70 69.64
N HIS A 254 20.55 7.57 70.22
CA HIS A 254 21.70 8.40 69.86
C HIS A 254 22.42 7.78 68.67
N ASN A 255 22.58 8.55 67.60
CA ASN A 255 23.28 8.14 66.39
C ASN A 255 24.43 9.09 66.06
N THR A 256 25.37 8.64 65.24
CA THR A 256 26.55 9.40 64.84
C THR A 256 26.58 9.64 63.33
N GLY A 257 27.41 10.58 62.87
CA GLY A 257 27.59 10.87 61.45
C GLY A 257 28.12 9.70 60.60
N LYS A 258 28.62 8.64 61.23
CA LYS A 258 29.13 7.42 60.58
C LYS A 258 28.04 6.41 60.23
N ASP A 259 26.87 6.52 60.86
CA ASP A 259 25.77 5.58 60.69
C ASP A 259 25.02 5.83 59.37
N LEU A 260 24.52 4.77 58.73
CA LEU A 260 23.69 4.91 57.52
C LEU A 260 22.24 5.18 57.89
N ILE A 261 21.97 6.43 58.25
CA ILE A 261 20.69 6.88 58.79
C ILE A 261 20.13 8.06 58.02
N ALA A 262 18.83 8.30 58.19
CA ALA A 262 18.15 9.48 57.69
C ALA A 262 17.08 9.99 58.65
N ALA A 263 16.84 11.30 58.59
CA ALA A 263 15.67 11.96 59.12
C ALA A 263 14.58 12.03 58.03
N LEU A 264 13.36 11.62 58.38
CA LEU A 264 12.22 11.63 57.46
C LEU A 264 11.46 12.94 57.60
N ASN A 265 10.96 13.49 56.49
CA ASN A 265 10.15 14.69 56.51
C ASN A 265 8.89 14.56 57.39
N ALA A 266 8.51 15.65 58.05
CA ALA A 266 7.33 15.68 58.93
C ALA A 266 6.03 15.16 58.27
N PRO A 267 5.70 15.50 57.00
CA PRO A 267 4.50 14.98 56.34
C PRO A 267 4.43 13.43 56.27
N GLN A 268 5.57 12.74 56.22
CA GLN A 268 5.66 11.28 56.14
C GLN A 268 6.08 10.61 57.46
N TRP A 269 6.35 11.38 58.51
CA TRP A 269 6.85 10.90 59.80
C TRP A 269 5.86 10.04 60.59
N THR A 270 4.57 10.40 60.55
CA THR A 270 3.47 9.69 61.23
C THR A 270 3.69 9.51 62.75
N ASN A 271 4.09 10.57 63.45
CA ASN A 271 4.36 10.57 64.91
C ASN A 271 5.29 9.43 65.37
N GLY A 272 6.37 9.17 64.62
CA GLY A 272 7.34 8.11 64.93
C GLY A 272 6.95 6.71 64.42
N GLY A 273 5.80 6.56 63.74
CA GLY A 273 5.37 5.27 63.16
C GLY A 273 6.29 4.70 62.07
N LYS A 274 7.33 5.44 61.65
CA LYS A 274 8.35 5.00 60.68
C LYS A 274 9.73 4.79 61.29
N CYS A 275 9.89 4.93 62.60
CA CYS A 275 11.14 4.64 63.29
C CYS A 275 11.64 3.22 63.00
N GLY A 276 12.93 3.08 62.69
CA GLY A 276 13.57 1.80 62.39
C GLY A 276 13.27 1.23 61.01
N ARG A 277 12.35 1.82 60.22
CA ARG A 277 12.12 1.39 58.83
C ARG A 277 13.32 1.77 57.96
N ARG A 278 13.58 0.96 56.94
CA ARG A 278 14.67 1.20 55.99
C ARG A 278 14.15 1.74 54.67
N ALA A 279 14.90 2.66 54.08
CA ALA A 279 14.63 3.24 52.78
C ALA A 279 15.85 3.03 51.87
N LYS A 280 15.62 2.60 50.63
CA LYS A 280 16.65 2.56 49.58
C LYS A 280 16.60 3.86 48.81
N VAL A 281 17.64 4.67 48.97
CA VAL A 281 17.76 6.02 48.39
C VAL A 281 18.70 5.97 47.20
N GLN A 282 18.21 6.43 46.05
CA GLN A 282 18.98 6.62 44.82
C GLN A 282 19.23 8.12 44.64
N GLY A 283 20.51 8.50 44.54
CA GLY A 283 20.93 9.83 44.13
C GLY A 283 21.78 9.80 42.85
N PRO A 284 22.37 10.96 42.48
CA PRO A 284 23.10 11.12 41.23
C PRO A 284 24.32 10.21 41.06
N HIS A 285 25.03 9.90 42.16
CA HIS A 285 26.30 9.14 42.12
C HIS A 285 26.16 7.69 42.62
N GLY A 286 25.02 7.29 43.14
CA GLY A 286 24.86 5.95 43.68
C GLY A 286 23.59 5.73 44.48
N THR A 287 23.51 4.54 45.07
CA THR A 287 22.40 4.08 45.90
C THR A 287 22.88 3.76 47.30
N VAL A 288 22.07 4.07 48.31
CA VAL A 288 22.34 3.73 49.70
C VAL A 288 21.05 3.28 50.39
N THR A 289 21.15 2.28 51.26
CA THR A 289 20.05 1.90 52.16
C THR A 289 20.29 2.54 53.51
N VAL A 290 19.31 3.30 54.01
CA VAL A 290 19.38 4.02 55.28
C VAL A 290 18.25 3.59 56.21
N THR A 291 18.47 3.71 57.51
CA THR A 291 17.44 3.51 58.53
C THR A 291 16.88 4.86 58.95
N ILE A 292 15.55 4.97 59.05
CA ILE A 292 14.88 6.17 59.55
C ILE A 292 14.98 6.21 61.08
N VAL A 293 15.65 7.24 61.60
CA VAL A 293 15.92 7.38 63.05
C VAL A 293 15.54 8.75 63.62
N ASP A 294 15.13 9.69 62.77
CA ASP A 294 14.87 11.06 63.17
C ASP A 294 13.77 11.72 62.30
N GLU A 295 13.25 12.85 62.75
CA GLU A 295 12.28 13.68 62.04
C GLU A 295 12.97 14.95 61.52
N CYS A 296 12.67 15.34 60.28
CA CYS A 296 13.04 16.64 59.73
C CYS A 296 11.79 17.51 59.56
N PRO A 297 11.48 18.42 60.52
CA PRO A 297 10.30 19.27 60.46
C PRO A 297 10.29 20.25 59.27
N GLY A 298 11.47 20.68 58.82
CA GLY A 298 11.62 21.63 57.71
C GLY A 298 11.62 20.98 56.31
N CYS A 299 11.65 19.65 56.24
CA CYS A 299 11.74 18.92 54.98
C CYS A 299 10.36 18.82 54.30
N LYS A 300 10.33 18.95 52.97
CA LYS A 300 9.08 18.81 52.19
C LYS A 300 8.71 17.33 52.04
N TYR A 301 7.47 17.07 51.63
CA TYR A 301 7.05 15.71 51.27
C TYR A 301 8.03 15.10 50.25
N GLY A 302 8.51 13.89 50.53
CA GLY A 302 9.50 13.17 49.72
C GLY A 302 10.96 13.47 50.05
N ASP A 303 11.27 14.55 50.78
CA ASP A 303 12.65 14.89 51.15
C ASP A 303 13.17 13.99 52.28
N LEU A 304 14.47 13.75 52.29
CA LEU A 304 15.20 13.02 53.34
C LEU A 304 16.43 13.82 53.77
N ASP A 305 16.69 13.90 55.07
CA ASP A 305 17.93 14.47 55.58
C ASP A 305 18.88 13.33 55.98
N LEU A 306 20.01 13.15 55.29
CA LEU A 306 20.86 11.98 55.44
C LEU A 306 22.02 12.24 56.43
N SER A 307 22.59 11.19 57.01
CA SER A 307 23.90 11.34 57.65
C SER A 307 24.98 11.71 56.61
N PRO A 308 26.10 12.34 57.02
CA PRO A 308 27.18 12.67 56.09
C PRO A 308 27.75 11.43 55.37
N THR A 309 27.83 10.29 56.06
CA THR A 309 28.27 9.03 55.45
C THR A 309 27.26 8.48 54.44
N ALA A 310 25.95 8.59 54.70
CA ALA A 310 24.93 8.19 53.74
C ALA A 310 24.87 9.13 52.52
N PHE A 311 24.95 10.45 52.74
CA PHE A 311 24.95 11.45 51.67
C PHE A 311 26.15 11.28 50.73
N SER A 312 27.34 11.05 51.29
CA SER A 312 28.58 10.85 50.52
C SER A 312 28.53 9.64 49.58
N LYS A 313 27.62 8.69 49.80
CA LYS A 313 27.40 7.53 48.91
C LYS A 313 26.54 7.86 47.70
N ILE A 314 25.77 8.94 47.73
CA ILE A 314 24.82 9.29 46.67
C ILE A 314 25.15 10.62 45.97
N ALA A 315 25.93 11.50 46.59
CA ALA A 315 26.34 12.80 46.05
C ALA A 315 27.64 13.30 46.71
N LYS A 316 28.26 14.36 46.17
CA LYS A 316 29.40 15.01 46.83
C LYS A 316 28.87 15.93 47.91
N ILE A 317 29.52 15.96 49.08
CA ILE A 317 29.12 16.85 50.19
C ILE A 317 29.06 18.33 49.75
N SER A 318 29.89 18.75 48.80
CA SER A 318 29.87 20.09 48.20
C SER A 318 28.55 20.46 47.51
N ASP A 319 27.77 19.46 47.08
CA ASP A 319 26.52 19.68 46.35
C ASP A 319 25.42 20.19 47.30
N GLY A 320 25.52 19.89 48.60
CA GLY A 320 24.66 20.39 49.69
C GLY A 320 23.22 19.87 49.68
N ARG A 321 22.61 19.76 48.51
CA ARG A 321 21.22 19.39 48.27
C ARG A 321 21.08 18.76 46.89
N VAL A 322 20.59 17.54 46.81
CA VAL A 322 20.48 16.80 45.53
C VAL A 322 19.09 16.19 45.34
N LYS A 323 18.65 16.04 44.09
CA LYS A 323 17.43 15.30 43.79
C LYS A 323 17.65 13.80 44.03
N ILE A 324 16.68 13.16 44.68
CA ILE A 324 16.68 11.73 44.96
C ILE A 324 15.35 11.09 44.59
N SER A 325 15.41 9.77 44.39
CA SER A 325 14.24 8.89 44.40
C SER A 325 14.48 7.78 45.41
N TRP A 326 13.47 7.41 46.21
CA TRP A 326 13.64 6.39 47.23
C TRP A 326 12.37 5.57 47.46
N SER A 327 12.53 4.33 47.91
CA SER A 327 11.43 3.44 48.25
C SER A 327 11.66 2.76 49.59
N TRP A 328 10.60 2.32 50.25
CA TRP A 328 10.73 1.48 51.45
C TRP A 328 11.32 0.11 51.09
N VAL A 329 12.04 -0.51 52.03
CA VAL A 329 12.66 -1.85 51.91
C VAL A 329 12.08 -2.82 52.92
#